data_AF-A0A0R3U329-F1
#
_entry.id   AF-A0A0R3U329-F1
#
_cell.length_a   1.000
_cell.length_b   1.000
_cell.length_c   1.000
_cell.angle_alpha   90.00
_cell.angle_beta   90.00
_cell.angle_gamma   90.00
#
_symmetry.space_group_name_H-M   'P 1'
#
loop_
_entity.id
_entity.type
_entity.pdbx_description
1 polymer ?
#
loop_
_entity_poly.entity_id
_entity_poly.type
_entity_poly.pdbx_seq_one_letter_code
_entity_poly.pdbx_strand_id
1 'polypeptide(L)'
;MSQEIPVLFPLPECEKHDPSNSSPLAFFQSASNILNGDAQKHQRVDFLHGWPVSLVHIFRFGKLDKCNLEALYCESGSFADLQIMYLAEFPSFCGPSRILRYLHYCLLRGIEEANGLLSKMIGLRPHAREICYDGSFRYKSYLIHVGSISLPPNCSADDFLNTFFGYQPSPDIPDWCGAVILACLIWHCQKLDTPEHKNCDVTECPVVLAVIIIAVVNNFNVQGDNRALFEHYNSLKLFAKSQVNKTEPPEIDAEKLVFHNLLELMSTYSHYLSLHSLLTALQTKDQIPDFDSAAYNRFPALHVVFPSLHLAVQVALILRSQPTPSVASRFWLTKVFFRSSAFSSVARFNEITALFLNLLKFMSTVTLKWQPPEVNITNPPSCFVPKSERLRNNQNVHCSSRPQKKFAQPPDRNLRPLASRQMVKKPTEFYSRDVANGPQKVSASCNPTGHNFRPQSSQPKNFKKGGRSVSSYAARLAKRMESLNLEK
;
A
#
# COMPACT_ATOMS: atom_id res chain seq x y z
N MET A 1 -35.30 -11.01 22.23
CA MET A 1 -34.31 -10.18 22.95
C MET A 1 -33.53 -9.42 21.91
N SER A 2 -33.80 -8.13 21.78
CA SER A 2 -33.22 -7.25 20.78
C SER A 2 -31.80 -6.89 21.20
N GLN A 3 -30.80 -7.43 20.51
CA GLN A 3 -29.41 -7.02 20.70
C GLN A 3 -29.14 -5.81 19.81
N GLU A 4 -28.84 -4.69 20.45
CA GLU A 4 -28.36 -3.46 19.84
C GLU A 4 -27.07 -3.73 19.06
N ILE A 5 -27.06 -3.30 17.81
CA ILE A 5 -25.90 -3.37 16.92
C ILE A 5 -24.86 -2.36 17.44
N PRO A 6 -23.63 -2.77 17.77
CA PRO A 6 -22.58 -1.81 18.07
C PRO A 6 -22.16 -1.13 16.76
N VAL A 7 -22.39 0.18 16.69
CA VAL A 7 -21.85 1.06 15.64
C VAL A 7 -20.32 1.05 15.78
N LEU A 8 -19.67 0.11 15.10
CA LEU A 8 -18.22 0.03 14.99
C LEU A 8 -17.78 0.93 13.84
N PHE A 9 -17.02 1.95 14.23
CA PHE A 9 -16.35 2.99 13.45
C PHE A 9 -17.20 4.21 13.06
N PRO A 10 -16.70 5.44 13.31
CA PRO A 10 -17.32 6.61 12.74
C PRO A 10 -17.21 6.50 11.22
N LEU A 11 -18.28 6.89 10.53
CA LEU A 11 -18.22 7.29 9.12
C LEU A 11 -16.90 8.02 8.86
N PRO A 12 -16.24 7.86 7.69
CA PRO A 12 -15.18 8.80 7.32
C PRO A 12 -15.75 10.17 7.60
N GLU A 13 -15.06 11.02 8.35
CA GLU A 13 -15.54 12.34 8.70
C GLU A 13 -16.05 12.99 7.41
N CYS A 14 -17.37 12.88 7.20
CA CYS A 14 -18.18 13.94 6.68
C CYS A 14 -17.67 15.08 7.54
N GLU A 15 -16.94 16.03 6.94
CA GLU A 15 -16.53 17.23 7.64
C GLU A 15 -17.70 17.58 8.54
N LYS A 16 -17.53 17.33 9.85
CA LYS A 16 -18.42 17.91 10.82
C LYS A 16 -18.03 19.36 10.64
N HIS A 17 -18.77 20.04 9.78
CA HIS A 17 -18.86 21.47 9.86
C HIS A 17 -19.26 21.69 11.31
N ASP A 18 -18.26 22.04 12.11
CA ASP A 18 -18.46 22.71 13.37
C ASP A 18 -19.39 23.88 12.98
N PRO A 19 -20.65 23.91 13.41
CA PRO A 19 -21.58 24.97 13.03
C PRO A 19 -21.10 26.34 13.55
N SER A 20 -20.02 26.35 14.32
CA SER A 20 -19.26 27.51 14.81
C SER A 20 -18.24 28.07 13.81
N ASN A 21 -17.96 27.41 12.68
CA ASN A 21 -16.89 27.81 11.74
C ASN A 21 -17.32 27.92 10.27
N SER A 22 -18.62 28.03 9.97
CA SER A 22 -19.05 28.49 8.65
C SER A 22 -18.76 29.99 8.52
N SER A 23 -17.60 30.33 7.97
CA SER A 23 -17.29 31.71 7.57
C SER A 23 -18.44 32.26 6.72
N PRO A 24 -18.95 33.48 7.00
CA PRO A 24 -19.96 34.12 6.17
C PRO A 24 -19.59 34.11 4.68
N LEU A 25 -18.28 34.16 4.38
CA LEU A 25 -17.75 34.08 3.02
C LEU A 25 -18.11 32.76 2.32
N ALA A 26 -18.08 31.62 3.01
CA ALA A 26 -18.43 30.32 2.46
C ALA A 26 -19.92 30.21 2.13
N PHE A 27 -20.77 30.83 2.95
CA PHE A 27 -22.20 30.96 2.69
C PHE A 27 -22.45 31.86 1.46
N PHE A 28 -21.83 33.04 1.39
CA PHE A 28 -22.00 33.95 0.25
C PHE A 28 -21.44 33.36 -1.06
N GLN A 29 -20.36 32.59 -1.01
CA GLN A 29 -19.85 31.86 -2.17
C GLN A 29 -20.83 30.78 -2.63
N SER A 30 -21.36 29.97 -1.71
CA SER A 30 -22.36 28.94 -2.03
C SER A 30 -23.66 29.56 -2.59
N ALA A 31 -24.15 30.64 -1.97
CA ALA A 31 -25.35 31.34 -2.42
C ALA A 31 -25.15 32.03 -3.78
N SER A 32 -23.99 32.65 -4.01
CA SER A 32 -23.63 33.23 -5.30
C SER A 32 -23.59 32.16 -6.40
N ASN A 33 -22.99 31.00 -6.12
CA ASN A 33 -22.94 29.88 -7.08
C ASN A 33 -24.35 29.36 -7.40
N ILE A 34 -25.24 29.22 -6.41
CA ILE A 34 -26.62 28.79 -6.60
C ILE A 34 -27.41 29.80 -7.44
N LEU A 35 -27.29 31.10 -7.13
CA LEU A 35 -27.98 32.19 -7.83
C LEU A 35 -27.48 32.39 -9.27
N ASN A 36 -26.22 32.03 -9.55
CA ASN A 36 -25.63 32.06 -10.90
C ASN A 36 -26.00 30.84 -11.76
N GLY A 37 -26.93 29.98 -11.31
CA GLY A 37 -27.36 28.78 -12.04
C GLY A 37 -26.40 27.59 -11.91
N ASP A 38 -25.38 27.69 -11.07
CA ASP A 38 -24.39 26.65 -10.79
C ASP A 38 -24.87 25.68 -9.68
N ALA A 39 -26.19 25.70 -9.36
CA ALA A 39 -26.81 24.88 -8.32
C ALA A 39 -26.55 23.36 -8.48
N GLN A 40 -26.30 22.90 -9.71
CA GLN A 40 -25.92 21.50 -9.97
C GLN A 40 -24.53 21.12 -9.45
N LYS A 41 -23.59 22.06 -9.25
CA LYS A 41 -22.27 21.77 -8.66
C LYS A 41 -22.31 21.51 -7.15
N HIS A 42 -23.42 21.84 -6.48
CA HIS A 42 -23.60 21.64 -5.04
C HIS A 42 -24.71 20.66 -4.68
N GLN A 43 -25.40 20.08 -5.67
CA GLN A 43 -26.19 18.88 -5.41
C GLN A 43 -25.18 17.78 -5.05
N ARG A 44 -25.15 17.38 -3.78
CA ARG A 44 -24.39 16.20 -3.37
C ARG A 44 -24.85 15.05 -4.26
N VAL A 45 -24.01 14.66 -5.20
CA VAL A 45 -24.28 13.51 -6.05
C VAL A 45 -24.34 12.32 -5.09
N ASP A 46 -25.52 11.78 -4.89
CA ASP A 46 -25.65 10.47 -4.26
C ASP A 46 -25.01 9.47 -5.21
N PHE A 47 -23.73 9.17 -5.00
CA PHE A 47 -22.98 8.28 -5.89
C PHE A 47 -23.51 6.84 -5.80
N LEU A 48 -24.32 6.50 -4.80
CA LEU A 48 -25.00 5.20 -4.70
C LEU A 48 -26.28 5.16 -5.54
N HIS A 49 -26.76 6.30 -6.04
CA HIS A 49 -27.99 6.37 -6.83
C HIS A 49 -27.90 5.48 -8.07
N GLY A 50 -28.85 4.57 -8.25
CA GLY A 50 -28.87 3.64 -9.39
C GLY A 50 -27.93 2.44 -9.25
N TRP A 51 -27.20 2.30 -8.15
CA TRP A 51 -26.43 1.08 -7.89
C TRP A 51 -27.35 -0.09 -7.53
N PRO A 52 -27.01 -1.32 -7.94
CA PRO A 52 -27.69 -2.52 -7.46
C PRO A 52 -27.61 -2.64 -5.93
N VAL A 53 -28.62 -3.25 -5.32
CA VAL A 53 -28.71 -3.44 -3.86
C VAL A 53 -27.46 -4.14 -3.33
N SER A 54 -27.02 -5.20 -4.01
CA SER A 54 -25.80 -5.94 -3.63
C SER A 54 -24.57 -5.04 -3.57
N LEU A 55 -24.41 -4.13 -4.54
CA LEU A 55 -23.29 -3.20 -4.62
C LEU A 55 -23.31 -2.17 -3.47
N VAL A 56 -24.49 -1.64 -3.15
CA VAL A 56 -24.68 -0.74 -2.00
C VAL A 56 -24.30 -1.45 -0.70
N HIS A 57 -24.68 -2.71 -0.53
CA HIS A 57 -24.33 -3.50 0.65
C HIS A 57 -22.82 -3.76 0.75
N ILE A 58 -22.13 -4.22 -0.31
CA ILE A 58 -20.68 -4.45 -0.21
C ILE A 58 -19.91 -3.16 0.13
N PHE A 59 -20.37 -2.00 -0.35
CA PHE A 59 -19.80 -0.71 0.02
C PHE A 59 -20.00 -0.40 1.51
N ARG A 60 -21.25 -0.49 2.00
CA ARG A 60 -21.58 -0.19 3.40
C ARG A 60 -20.88 -1.10 4.41
N PHE A 61 -20.59 -2.34 4.03
CA PHE A 61 -19.89 -3.31 4.87
C PHE A 61 -18.36 -3.29 4.70
N GLY A 62 -17.81 -2.32 3.97
CA GLY A 62 -16.36 -2.17 3.80
C GLY A 62 -15.70 -3.29 2.97
N LYS A 63 -16.49 -3.98 2.14
CA LYS A 63 -16.02 -5.02 1.21
C LYS A 63 -15.60 -4.43 -0.15
N LEU A 64 -15.82 -3.13 -0.36
CA LEU A 64 -15.35 -2.38 -1.51
C LEU A 64 -14.41 -1.26 -1.02
N ASP A 65 -13.18 -1.24 -1.53
CA ASP A 65 -12.17 -0.26 -1.08
C ASP A 65 -12.56 1.18 -1.51
N LYS A 66 -12.54 2.10 -0.54
CA LYS A 66 -12.91 3.52 -0.73
C LYS A 66 -12.01 4.21 -1.74
N CYS A 67 -10.72 3.87 -1.82
CA CYS A 67 -9.80 4.52 -2.75
C CYS A 67 -10.21 4.30 -4.22
N ASN A 68 -10.91 3.18 -4.51
CA ASN A 68 -11.44 2.92 -5.83
C ASN A 68 -12.57 3.89 -6.20
N LEU A 69 -13.37 4.30 -5.21
CA LEU A 69 -14.49 5.20 -5.42
C LEU A 69 -14.02 6.65 -5.53
N GLU A 70 -13.04 7.05 -4.70
CA GLU A 70 -12.47 8.40 -4.75
C GLU A 70 -11.91 8.73 -6.14
N ALA A 71 -11.24 7.78 -6.80
CA ALA A 71 -10.70 7.98 -8.15
C ALA A 71 -11.78 8.27 -9.21
N LEU A 72 -13.02 7.84 -8.99
CA LEU A 72 -14.12 7.92 -9.96
C LEU A 72 -15.14 9.01 -9.63
N TYR A 73 -15.45 9.19 -8.34
CA TYR A 73 -16.53 10.03 -7.85
C TYR A 73 -16.03 11.28 -7.11
N CYS A 74 -14.72 11.43 -6.88
CA CYS A 74 -14.15 12.64 -6.30
C CYS A 74 -13.38 13.45 -7.36
N GLU A 75 -13.62 14.75 -7.44
CA GLU A 75 -12.95 15.65 -8.39
C GLU A 75 -11.42 15.67 -8.20
N SER A 76 -10.94 15.49 -6.97
CA SER A 76 -9.50 15.41 -6.68
C SER A 76 -8.85 14.11 -7.17
N GLY A 77 -9.64 13.08 -7.48
CA GLY A 77 -9.18 11.71 -7.63
C GLY A 77 -8.82 11.07 -6.30
N SER A 78 -8.20 9.89 -6.36
CA SER A 78 -7.68 9.18 -5.19
C SER A 78 -6.31 9.70 -4.80
N PHE A 79 -6.03 9.70 -3.49
CA PHE A 79 -4.76 10.16 -2.94
C PHE A 79 -4.10 9.06 -2.11
N ALA A 80 -2.91 8.65 -2.51
CA ALA A 80 -2.09 7.66 -1.83
C ALA A 80 -0.88 8.36 -1.20
N ASP A 81 -1.08 8.82 0.04
CA ASP A 81 -0.10 9.58 0.82
C ASP A 81 1.06 8.73 1.38
N LEU A 82 2.12 9.40 1.85
CA LEU A 82 3.13 8.81 2.71
C LEU A 82 2.54 8.53 4.10
N GLN A 83 2.07 7.30 4.31
CA GLN A 83 1.52 6.89 5.61
C GLN A 83 2.61 6.56 6.64
N ILE A 84 3.79 6.12 6.18
CA ILE A 84 4.85 5.59 7.04
C ILE A 84 6.14 6.36 6.75
N MET A 85 6.48 7.32 7.61
CA MET A 85 7.71 8.13 7.48
C MET A 85 9.00 7.30 7.41
N TYR A 86 9.00 6.11 8.02
CA TYR A 86 10.12 5.18 7.96
C TYR A 86 10.42 4.68 6.52
N LEU A 87 9.44 4.76 5.62
CA LEU A 87 9.52 4.37 4.21
C LEU A 87 9.49 5.58 3.26
N ALA A 88 9.89 6.77 3.73
CA ALA A 88 9.84 7.99 2.93
C ALA A 88 10.64 7.91 1.62
N GLU A 89 11.66 7.08 1.52
CA GLU A 89 12.40 6.91 0.26
C GLU A 89 11.66 6.06 -0.79
N PHE A 90 10.67 5.25 -0.38
CA PHE A 90 9.96 4.33 -1.26
C PHE A 90 8.68 4.95 -1.83
N PRO A 91 8.27 4.59 -3.06
CA PRO A 91 6.98 4.99 -3.59
C PRO A 91 5.83 4.39 -2.77
N SER A 92 4.61 4.87 -2.99
CA SER A 92 3.41 4.32 -2.37
C SER A 92 3.30 2.80 -2.60
N PHE A 93 2.99 2.06 -1.54
CA PHE A 93 2.78 0.61 -1.61
C PHE A 93 1.52 0.21 -2.40
N CYS A 94 0.71 1.18 -2.84
CA CYS A 94 -0.46 0.93 -3.70
C CYS A 94 -0.11 0.77 -5.18
N GLY A 95 1.16 0.91 -5.57
CA GLY A 95 1.62 0.80 -6.97
C GLY A 95 1.22 -0.54 -7.61
N PRO A 96 1.68 -1.68 -7.07
CA PRO A 96 1.40 -3.00 -7.67
C PRO A 96 -0.08 -3.39 -7.73
N SER A 97 -0.93 -2.82 -6.88
CA SER A 97 -2.37 -3.09 -6.91
C SER A 97 -3.13 -2.28 -7.97
N ARG A 98 -2.47 -1.42 -8.75
CA ARG A 98 -3.13 -0.55 -9.75
C ARG A 98 -3.89 -1.33 -10.82
N ILE A 99 -3.41 -2.49 -11.27
CA ILE A 99 -4.13 -3.31 -12.25
C ILE A 99 -5.49 -3.80 -11.70
N LEU A 100 -5.56 -4.09 -10.40
CA LEU A 100 -6.81 -4.48 -9.75
C LEU A 100 -7.74 -3.28 -9.59
N ARG A 101 -7.21 -2.10 -9.25
CA ARG A 101 -8.00 -0.86 -9.21
C ARG A 101 -8.53 -0.46 -10.58
N TYR A 102 -7.73 -0.61 -11.63
CA TYR A 102 -8.15 -0.41 -13.01
C TYR A 102 -9.40 -1.25 -13.36
N LEU A 103 -9.42 -2.53 -12.96
CA LEU A 103 -10.61 -3.37 -13.14
C LEU A 103 -11.82 -2.85 -12.37
N HIS A 104 -11.65 -2.37 -11.13
CA HIS A 104 -12.73 -1.71 -10.41
C HIS A 104 -13.26 -0.49 -11.18
N TYR A 105 -12.36 0.34 -11.69
CA TYR A 105 -12.72 1.53 -12.47
C TYR A 105 -13.53 1.16 -13.70
N CYS A 106 -13.10 0.15 -14.45
CA CYS A 106 -13.79 -0.28 -15.65
C CYS A 106 -15.16 -0.90 -15.39
N LEU A 107 -15.28 -1.73 -14.34
CA LEU A 107 -16.54 -2.34 -13.95
C LEU A 107 -17.54 -1.30 -13.45
N LEU A 108 -17.10 -0.40 -12.55
CA LEU A 108 -17.95 0.67 -12.03
C LEU A 108 -18.38 1.64 -13.14
N ARG A 109 -17.49 1.99 -14.06
CA ARG A 109 -17.83 2.78 -15.25
C ARG A 109 -18.88 2.07 -16.11
N GLY A 110 -18.75 0.76 -16.32
CA GLY A 110 -19.73 -0.03 -17.08
C GLY A 110 -21.13 -0.03 -16.43
N ILE A 111 -21.21 -0.05 -15.11
CA ILE A 111 -22.49 0.05 -14.38
C ILE A 111 -23.12 1.43 -14.58
N GLU A 112 -22.34 2.50 -14.38
CA GLU A 112 -22.85 3.86 -14.54
C GLU A 112 -23.25 4.15 -15.99
N GLU A 113 -22.51 3.63 -16.96
CA GLU A 113 -22.85 3.74 -18.38
C GLU A 113 -24.14 3.00 -18.71
N ALA A 114 -24.32 1.76 -18.23
CA ALA A 114 -25.54 0.99 -18.44
C ALA A 114 -26.79 1.68 -17.84
N ASN A 115 -26.60 2.45 -16.77
CA ASN A 115 -27.66 3.22 -16.12
C ASN A 115 -27.85 4.62 -16.72
N GLY A 116 -27.01 5.06 -17.66
CA GLY A 116 -27.05 6.44 -18.19
C GLY A 116 -26.62 7.51 -17.18
N LEU A 117 -25.83 7.13 -16.17
CA LEU A 117 -25.47 7.94 -15.00
C LEU A 117 -23.97 8.29 -14.92
N LEU A 118 -23.24 8.24 -16.05
CA LEU A 118 -21.83 8.64 -16.13
C LEU A 118 -21.54 10.06 -15.60
N SER A 119 -22.54 10.94 -15.62
CA SER A 119 -22.44 12.30 -15.06
C SER A 119 -22.08 12.31 -13.56
N LYS A 120 -22.38 11.22 -12.82
CA LYS A 120 -22.00 11.04 -11.41
C LYS A 120 -20.51 10.86 -11.20
N MET A 121 -19.80 10.33 -12.20
CA MET A 121 -18.37 10.02 -12.12
C MET A 121 -17.54 11.28 -12.35
N ILE A 122 -17.68 12.26 -11.45
CA ILE A 122 -17.04 13.57 -11.57
C ILE A 122 -15.51 13.51 -11.51
N GLY A 123 -14.93 12.47 -10.91
CA GLY A 123 -13.49 12.21 -10.89
C GLY A 123 -12.94 11.67 -12.21
N LEU A 124 -13.80 11.11 -13.06
CA LEU A 124 -13.45 10.51 -14.34
C LEU A 124 -13.52 11.57 -15.47
N ARG A 125 -12.54 12.48 -15.62
CA ARG A 125 -12.54 13.48 -16.72
C ARG A 125 -11.15 13.83 -17.29
N PRO A 126 -10.72 13.25 -18.43
CA PRO A 126 -11.22 12.01 -19.07
C PRO A 126 -10.63 10.73 -18.46
N HIS A 127 -9.81 10.85 -17.41
CA HIS A 127 -9.07 9.75 -16.79
C HIS A 127 -9.44 9.62 -15.31
N ALA A 128 -9.31 8.41 -14.76
CA ALA A 128 -9.27 8.25 -13.32
C ALA A 128 -7.91 8.75 -12.81
N ARG A 129 -7.92 9.67 -11.86
CA ARG A 129 -6.70 10.28 -11.32
C ARG A 129 -6.32 9.60 -10.00
N GLU A 130 -5.10 9.10 -9.94
CA GLU A 130 -4.44 8.72 -8.69
C GLU A 130 -3.25 9.65 -8.44
N ILE A 131 -3.23 10.35 -7.32
CA ILE A 131 -2.07 11.12 -6.86
C ILE A 131 -1.33 10.24 -5.87
N CYS A 132 -0.16 9.73 -6.25
CA CYS A 132 0.60 8.82 -5.41
C CYS A 132 1.93 9.43 -4.99
N TYR A 133 2.32 9.11 -3.76
CA TYR A 133 3.68 9.27 -3.30
C TYR A 133 4.65 8.45 -4.17
N ASP A 134 5.74 9.06 -4.61
CA ASP A 134 6.75 8.47 -5.51
C ASP A 134 8.14 8.36 -4.83
N GLY A 135 8.18 8.49 -3.51
CA GLY A 135 9.42 8.49 -2.75
C GLY A 135 10.08 9.87 -2.67
N SER A 136 10.94 10.03 -1.67
CA SER A 136 11.76 11.22 -1.46
C SER A 136 10.96 12.54 -1.44
N PHE A 137 9.82 12.54 -0.76
CA PHE A 137 8.91 13.67 -0.60
C PHE A 137 8.30 14.20 -1.91
N ARG A 138 8.22 13.34 -2.94
CA ARG A 138 7.65 13.69 -4.24
C ARG A 138 6.34 12.95 -4.49
N TYR A 139 5.48 13.59 -5.26
CA TYR A 139 4.21 13.04 -5.71
C TYR A 139 4.17 13.02 -7.23
N LYS A 140 3.42 12.06 -7.78
CA LYS A 140 3.08 11.97 -9.20
C LYS A 140 1.58 11.82 -9.36
N SER A 141 1.05 12.37 -10.45
CA SER A 141 -0.32 12.09 -10.88
C SER A 141 -0.30 11.01 -11.96
N TYR A 142 -1.06 9.94 -11.72
CA TYR A 142 -1.30 8.86 -12.66
C TYR A 142 -2.71 9.05 -13.21
N LEU A 143 -2.80 9.38 -14.49
CA LEU A 143 -4.06 9.54 -15.22
C LEU A 143 -4.33 8.26 -16.00
N ILE A 144 -5.17 7.40 -15.43
CA ILE A 144 -5.47 6.07 -15.95
C ILE A 144 -6.60 6.18 -16.96
N HIS A 145 -6.39 5.67 -18.18
CA HIS A 145 -7.45 5.58 -19.17
C HIS A 145 -8.39 4.44 -18.80
N VAL A 146 -9.67 4.75 -18.57
CA VAL A 146 -10.66 3.78 -18.06
C VAL A 146 -11.66 3.44 -19.16
N GLY A 147 -11.56 2.22 -19.71
CA GLY A 147 -12.59 1.63 -20.56
C GLY A 147 -13.82 1.20 -19.75
N SER A 148 -14.91 0.82 -20.42
CA SER A 148 -16.08 0.25 -19.75
C SER A 148 -16.06 -1.26 -19.93
N ILE A 149 -16.20 -1.99 -18.83
CA ILE A 149 -16.29 -3.45 -18.85
C ILE A 149 -17.62 -3.86 -18.23
N SER A 150 -18.37 -4.69 -18.94
CA SER A 150 -19.53 -5.38 -18.38
C SER A 150 -19.13 -6.81 -18.02
N LEU A 151 -19.68 -7.31 -16.92
CA LEU A 151 -19.57 -8.71 -16.58
C LEU A 151 -20.45 -9.52 -17.56
N PRO A 152 -19.89 -10.48 -18.31
CA PRO A 152 -20.70 -11.28 -19.21
C PRO A 152 -21.81 -12.02 -18.46
N PRO A 153 -22.99 -12.24 -19.07
CA PRO A 153 -24.06 -12.99 -18.44
C PRO A 153 -23.57 -14.40 -18.09
N ASN A 154 -23.92 -14.89 -16.91
CA ASN A 154 -23.53 -16.20 -16.36
C ASN A 154 -22.01 -16.40 -16.13
N CYS A 155 -21.19 -15.35 -16.21
CA CYS A 155 -19.77 -15.44 -15.90
C CYS A 155 -19.57 -15.35 -14.38
N SER A 156 -18.95 -16.36 -13.76
CA SER A 156 -18.60 -16.31 -12.33
C SER A 156 -17.46 -15.32 -12.07
N ALA A 157 -17.26 -14.94 -10.80
CA ALA A 157 -16.22 -13.98 -10.44
C ALA A 157 -14.84 -14.58 -10.72
N ASP A 158 -14.70 -15.90 -10.53
CA ASP A 158 -13.51 -16.65 -10.88
C ASP A 158 -13.28 -16.71 -12.38
N ASP A 159 -14.30 -17.08 -13.16
CA ASP A 159 -14.15 -17.18 -14.61
C ASP A 159 -13.67 -15.85 -15.20
N PHE A 160 -14.22 -14.74 -14.71
CA PHE A 160 -13.81 -13.41 -15.12
C PHE A 160 -12.33 -13.14 -14.77
N LEU A 161 -11.93 -13.34 -13.51
CA LEU A 161 -10.56 -13.05 -13.06
C LEU A 161 -9.54 -14.00 -13.70
N ASN A 162 -9.87 -15.28 -13.79
CA ASN A 162 -9.06 -16.31 -14.41
C ASN A 162 -8.84 -16.00 -15.89
N THR A 163 -9.90 -15.62 -16.60
CA THR A 163 -9.80 -15.21 -18.01
C THR A 163 -8.97 -13.93 -18.15
N PHE A 164 -9.21 -12.92 -17.30
CA PHE A 164 -8.50 -11.65 -17.38
C PHE A 164 -6.99 -11.78 -17.14
N PHE A 165 -6.60 -12.60 -16.16
CA PHE A 165 -5.19 -12.82 -15.83
C PHE A 165 -4.57 -14.00 -16.58
N GLY A 166 -5.32 -14.71 -17.42
CA GLY A 166 -4.89 -15.96 -18.04
C GLY A 166 -4.48 -17.03 -17.03
N TYR A 167 -5.09 -17.01 -15.84
CA TYR A 167 -4.80 -17.93 -14.74
C TYR A 167 -5.65 -19.19 -14.86
N GLN A 168 -5.00 -20.35 -14.75
CA GLN A 168 -5.67 -21.65 -14.76
C GLN A 168 -5.56 -22.27 -13.36
N PRO A 169 -6.67 -22.37 -12.60
CA PRO A 169 -6.64 -23.01 -11.30
C PRO A 169 -6.29 -24.49 -11.43
N SER A 170 -5.59 -25.03 -10.44
CA SER A 170 -5.30 -26.47 -10.36
C SER A 170 -6.26 -27.13 -9.37
N PRO A 171 -6.81 -28.31 -9.70
CA PRO A 171 -7.67 -29.07 -8.78
C PRO A 171 -6.91 -29.55 -7.53
N ASP A 172 -5.57 -29.60 -7.58
CA ASP A 172 -4.73 -30.00 -6.45
C ASP A 172 -4.52 -28.86 -5.42
N ILE A 173 -5.00 -27.65 -5.74
CA ILE A 173 -4.87 -26.45 -4.91
C ILE A 173 -6.24 -26.10 -4.34
N PRO A 174 -6.39 -25.99 -3.00
CA PRO A 174 -7.63 -25.55 -2.38
C PRO A 174 -8.04 -24.14 -2.85
N ASP A 175 -9.34 -23.94 -3.10
CA ASP A 175 -9.90 -22.68 -3.61
C ASP A 175 -9.49 -21.46 -2.77
N TRP A 176 -9.44 -21.59 -1.45
CA TRP A 176 -9.10 -20.49 -0.55
C TRP A 176 -7.68 -19.94 -0.80
N CYS A 177 -6.76 -20.76 -1.33
CA CYS A 177 -5.40 -20.34 -1.68
C CYS A 177 -5.37 -19.48 -2.96
N GLY A 178 -6.38 -19.55 -3.83
CA GLY A 178 -6.38 -18.89 -5.14
C GLY A 178 -6.10 -17.39 -5.05
N ALA A 179 -6.75 -16.69 -4.11
CA ALA A 179 -6.55 -15.26 -3.89
C ALA A 179 -5.11 -14.93 -3.44
N VAL A 180 -4.51 -15.76 -2.59
CA VAL A 180 -3.14 -15.54 -2.10
C VAL A 180 -2.14 -15.75 -3.23
N ILE A 181 -2.32 -16.82 -4.02
CA ILE A 181 -1.45 -17.12 -5.16
C ILE A 181 -1.54 -16.02 -6.21
N LEU A 182 -2.75 -15.61 -6.60
CA LEU A 182 -2.94 -14.55 -7.58
C LEU A 182 -2.35 -13.23 -7.09
N ALA A 183 -2.54 -12.86 -5.82
CA ALA A 183 -1.91 -11.66 -5.28
C ALA A 183 -0.38 -11.71 -5.34
N CYS A 184 0.23 -12.85 -4.96
CA CYS A 184 1.67 -13.06 -5.05
C CYS A 184 2.18 -12.96 -6.50
N LEU A 185 1.50 -13.60 -7.45
CA LEU A 185 1.89 -13.59 -8.86
C LEU A 185 1.71 -12.20 -9.49
N ILE A 186 0.58 -11.53 -9.23
CA ILE A 186 0.32 -10.17 -9.74
C ILE A 186 1.37 -9.19 -9.23
N TRP A 187 1.69 -9.25 -7.93
CA TRP A 187 2.75 -8.42 -7.33
C TRP A 187 4.12 -8.75 -7.95
N HIS A 188 4.48 -10.02 -8.02
CA HIS A 188 5.79 -10.46 -8.51
C HIS A 188 6.01 -10.11 -9.99
N CYS A 189 5.01 -10.33 -10.85
CA CYS A 189 5.09 -9.96 -12.26
C CYS A 189 5.36 -8.47 -12.49
N GLN A 190 4.86 -7.60 -11.60
CA GLN A 190 5.09 -6.16 -11.69
C GLN A 190 6.45 -5.72 -11.14
N LYS A 191 7.17 -6.62 -10.47
CA LYS A 191 8.51 -6.37 -9.94
C LYS A 191 9.62 -6.84 -10.88
N LEU A 192 9.32 -7.61 -11.92
CA LEU A 192 10.34 -8.19 -12.81
C LEU A 192 11.26 -7.15 -13.48
N ASP A 193 10.80 -5.91 -13.64
CA ASP A 193 11.58 -4.81 -14.20
C ASP A 193 12.47 -4.09 -13.17
N THR A 194 12.33 -4.38 -11.88
CA THR A 194 13.18 -3.76 -10.84
C THR A 194 14.51 -4.52 -10.72
N PRO A 195 15.62 -3.83 -10.43
CA PRO A 195 16.94 -4.46 -10.32
C PRO A 195 16.99 -5.65 -9.35
N GLU A 196 16.19 -5.61 -8.28
CA GLU A 196 16.17 -6.63 -7.22
C GLU A 196 15.42 -7.90 -7.63
N HIS A 197 14.48 -7.79 -8.56
CA HIS A 197 13.61 -8.88 -8.99
C HIS A 197 13.82 -9.28 -10.45
N LYS A 198 14.76 -8.64 -11.15
CA LYS A 198 15.17 -8.99 -12.51
C LYS A 198 15.71 -10.42 -12.52
N ASN A 199 14.98 -11.33 -13.17
CA ASN A 199 15.22 -12.78 -13.18
C ASN A 199 14.98 -13.51 -11.84
N CYS A 200 14.22 -12.92 -10.91
CA CYS A 200 13.78 -13.61 -9.70
C CYS A 200 12.76 -14.69 -10.08
N ASP A 201 12.98 -15.92 -9.62
CA ASP A 201 11.94 -16.96 -9.65
C ASP A 201 10.98 -16.70 -8.48
N VAL A 202 9.68 -16.68 -8.78
CA VAL A 202 8.63 -16.47 -7.77
C VAL A 202 8.72 -17.47 -6.62
N THR A 203 9.19 -18.69 -6.90
CA THR A 203 9.34 -19.76 -5.90
C THR A 203 10.60 -19.64 -5.05
N GLU A 204 11.53 -18.77 -5.44
CA GLU A 204 12.72 -18.40 -4.67
C GLU A 204 12.61 -16.99 -4.09
N CYS A 205 11.54 -16.25 -4.40
CA CYS A 205 11.33 -14.90 -3.91
C CYS A 205 11.10 -14.89 -2.39
N PRO A 206 11.99 -14.28 -1.58
CA PRO A 206 11.89 -14.32 -0.11
C PRO A 206 10.58 -13.73 0.45
N VAL A 207 10.05 -12.69 -0.19
CA VAL A 207 8.79 -12.04 0.20
C VAL A 207 7.60 -12.96 -0.04
N VAL A 208 7.52 -13.57 -1.23
CA VAL A 208 6.47 -14.52 -1.59
C VAL A 208 6.52 -15.74 -0.67
N LEU A 209 7.70 -16.33 -0.48
CA LEU A 209 7.89 -17.47 0.40
C LEU A 209 7.44 -17.17 1.83
N ALA A 210 7.83 -16.02 2.39
CA ALA A 210 7.41 -15.63 3.73
C ALA A 210 5.89 -15.52 3.86
N VAL A 211 5.21 -14.93 2.86
CA VAL A 211 3.74 -14.82 2.85
C VAL A 211 3.08 -16.19 2.72
N ILE A 212 3.52 -17.03 1.78
CA ILE A 212 2.94 -18.36 1.58
C ILE A 212 3.12 -19.23 2.83
N ILE A 213 4.31 -19.25 3.45
CA ILE A 213 4.55 -20.00 4.70
C ILE A 213 3.58 -19.53 5.79
N ILE A 214 3.49 -18.22 6.00
CA ILE A 214 2.68 -17.66 7.08
C ILE A 214 1.19 -17.89 6.83
N ALA A 215 0.72 -17.63 5.61
CA ALA A 215 -0.69 -17.80 5.24
C ALA A 215 -1.12 -19.26 5.35
N VAL A 216 -0.35 -20.18 4.76
CA VAL A 216 -0.65 -21.62 4.81
C VAL A 216 -0.68 -22.12 6.23
N VAL A 217 0.37 -21.85 7.01
CA VAL A 217 0.44 -22.36 8.36
C VAL A 217 -0.62 -21.73 9.27
N ASN A 218 -0.83 -20.42 9.16
CA ASN A 218 -1.79 -19.73 10.01
C ASN A 218 -3.23 -20.18 9.73
N ASN A 219 -3.59 -20.49 8.48
CA ASN A 219 -4.90 -21.03 8.13
C ASN A 219 -5.28 -22.28 8.92
N PHE A 220 -4.30 -23.12 9.28
CA PHE A 220 -4.50 -24.30 10.13
C PHE A 220 -4.31 -24.01 11.63
N ASN A 221 -3.51 -22.99 11.97
CA ASN A 221 -3.29 -22.63 13.37
C ASN A 221 -4.49 -21.92 14.00
N VAL A 222 -5.22 -21.08 13.25
CA VAL A 222 -6.38 -20.30 13.76
C VAL A 222 -7.53 -21.18 14.24
N GLN A 223 -7.51 -22.47 13.94
CA GLN A 223 -8.45 -23.46 14.47
C GLN A 223 -8.14 -23.88 15.92
N GLY A 224 -7.02 -23.41 16.50
CA GLY A 224 -6.56 -23.74 17.85
C GLY A 224 -6.90 -22.68 18.91
N ASP A 225 -6.26 -22.79 20.08
CA ASP A 225 -6.38 -21.80 21.17
C ASP A 225 -5.70 -20.47 20.77
N ASN A 226 -6.52 -19.43 20.63
CA ASN A 226 -6.08 -18.07 20.26
C ASN A 226 -5.01 -17.50 21.18
N ARG A 227 -5.08 -17.76 22.49
CA ARG A 227 -4.11 -17.21 23.45
C ARG A 227 -2.76 -17.89 23.28
N ALA A 228 -2.75 -19.21 23.23
CA ALA A 228 -1.52 -19.97 23.04
C ALA A 228 -0.88 -19.68 21.66
N LEU A 229 -1.72 -19.49 20.63
CA LEU A 229 -1.26 -19.09 19.29
C LEU A 229 -0.61 -17.69 19.30
N PHE A 230 -1.20 -16.74 20.01
CA PHE A 230 -0.64 -15.39 20.17
C PHE A 230 0.72 -15.43 20.89
N GLU A 231 0.82 -16.18 21.98
CA GLU A 231 2.08 -16.38 22.72
C GLU A 231 3.14 -17.05 21.84
N HIS A 232 2.76 -18.07 21.06
CA HIS A 232 3.62 -18.72 20.08
C HIS A 232 4.15 -17.71 19.05
N TYR A 233 3.30 -16.92 18.41
CA TYR A 233 3.77 -15.92 17.43
C TYR A 233 4.63 -14.83 18.04
N ASN A 234 4.39 -14.42 19.29
CA ASN A 234 5.27 -13.46 19.97
C ASN A 234 6.65 -14.07 20.28
N SER A 235 6.69 -15.32 20.74
CA SER A 235 7.96 -16.03 20.94
C SER A 235 8.74 -16.18 19.62
N LEU A 236 8.02 -16.42 18.52
CA LEU A 236 8.59 -16.60 17.19
C LEU A 236 9.13 -15.28 16.62
N LYS A 237 8.46 -14.15 16.86
CA LYS A 237 8.99 -12.82 16.51
C LYS A 237 10.36 -12.57 17.16
N LEU A 238 10.46 -12.83 18.46
CA LEU A 238 11.72 -12.69 19.21
C LEU A 238 12.80 -13.63 18.68
N PHE A 239 12.42 -14.89 18.38
CA PHE A 239 13.33 -15.86 17.78
C PHE A 239 13.82 -15.41 16.40
N ALA A 240 12.93 -14.98 15.51
CA ALA A 240 13.28 -14.52 14.17
C ALA A 240 14.21 -13.32 14.21
N LYS A 241 13.92 -12.33 15.06
CA LYS A 241 14.82 -11.20 15.31
C LYS A 241 16.22 -11.65 15.78
N SER A 242 16.28 -12.65 16.67
CA SER A 242 17.56 -13.19 17.12
C SER A 242 18.34 -13.92 16.02
N GLN A 243 17.66 -14.48 15.01
CA GLN A 243 18.30 -15.12 13.86
C GLN A 243 18.81 -14.09 12.87
N VAL A 244 18.02 -13.04 12.60
CA VAL A 244 18.45 -11.88 11.79
C VAL A 244 19.72 -11.24 12.35
N ASN A 245 19.84 -11.15 13.68
CA ASN A 245 21.02 -10.59 14.34
C ASN A 245 22.24 -11.54 14.36
N LYS A 246 22.07 -12.83 14.05
CA LYS A 246 23.17 -13.81 13.97
C LYS A 246 23.81 -13.83 12.59
N THR A 247 22.99 -13.66 11.56
CA THR A 247 23.47 -13.15 10.28
C THR A 247 23.92 -11.71 10.50
N GLU A 248 24.86 -11.19 9.69
CA GLU A 248 25.21 -9.77 9.77
C GLU A 248 23.92 -8.93 9.79
N PRO A 249 23.81 -7.93 10.69
CA PRO A 249 22.59 -7.16 10.82
C PRO A 249 22.22 -6.61 9.43
N PRO A 250 20.97 -6.80 8.99
CA PRO A 250 20.58 -6.37 7.67
C PRO A 250 20.82 -4.87 7.57
N GLU A 251 21.32 -4.43 6.42
CA GLU A 251 21.35 -3.02 6.11
C GLU A 251 19.94 -2.45 6.29
N ILE A 252 19.83 -1.29 6.93
CA ILE A 252 18.53 -0.66 7.24
C ILE A 252 17.67 -0.55 5.97
N ASP A 253 18.30 -0.31 4.83
CA ASP A 253 17.65 -0.21 3.52
C ASP A 253 17.06 -1.55 3.07
N ALA A 254 17.68 -2.68 3.41
CA ALA A 254 17.16 -4.02 3.11
C ALA A 254 15.92 -4.35 3.95
N GLU A 255 15.90 -3.98 5.24
CA GLU A 255 14.71 -4.12 6.09
C GLU A 255 13.55 -3.29 5.56
N LYS A 256 13.80 -2.01 5.27
CA LYS A 256 12.78 -1.11 4.72
C LYS A 256 12.21 -1.60 3.40
N LEU A 257 13.07 -2.05 2.48
CA LEU A 257 12.65 -2.60 1.19
C LEU A 257 11.76 -3.84 1.37
N VAL A 258 12.13 -4.77 2.25
CA VAL A 258 11.31 -5.96 2.53
C VAL A 258 9.98 -5.57 3.16
N PHE A 259 9.98 -4.62 4.08
CA PHE A 259 8.77 -4.11 4.71
C PHE A 259 7.83 -3.44 3.70
N HIS A 260 8.38 -2.61 2.81
CA HIS A 260 7.64 -1.98 1.72
C HIS A 260 7.03 -3.02 0.76
N ASN A 261 7.82 -3.99 0.29
CA ASN A 261 7.36 -5.07 -0.58
C ASN A 261 6.24 -5.90 0.05
N LEU A 262 6.28 -6.15 1.37
CA LEU A 262 5.20 -6.85 2.06
C LEU A 262 3.91 -6.01 2.14
N LEU A 263 4.02 -4.69 2.36
CA LEU A 263 2.86 -3.79 2.32
C LEU A 263 2.22 -3.73 0.93
N GLU A 264 3.03 -3.76 -0.13
CA GLU A 264 2.51 -3.83 -1.49
C GLU A 264 1.75 -5.13 -1.77
N LEU A 265 2.28 -6.26 -1.29
CA LEU A 265 1.63 -7.55 -1.45
C LEU A 265 0.34 -7.64 -0.62
N MET A 266 0.34 -7.09 0.60
CA MET A 266 -0.88 -6.91 1.41
C MET A 266 -1.93 -6.04 0.69
N SER A 267 -1.49 -4.92 0.10
CA SER A 267 -2.36 -4.04 -0.69
C SER A 267 -2.94 -4.78 -1.89
N THR A 268 -2.12 -5.53 -2.62
CA THR A 268 -2.54 -6.35 -3.77
C THR A 268 -3.60 -7.38 -3.35
N TYR A 269 -3.38 -8.08 -2.25
CA TYR A 269 -4.35 -9.04 -1.71
C TYR A 269 -5.68 -8.38 -1.31
N SER A 270 -5.62 -7.25 -0.60
CA SER A 270 -6.82 -6.49 -0.19
C SER A 270 -7.65 -6.04 -1.40
N HIS A 271 -7.00 -5.50 -2.42
CA HIS A 271 -7.67 -5.07 -3.65
C HIS A 271 -8.23 -6.26 -4.43
N TYR A 272 -7.59 -7.42 -4.38
CA TYR A 272 -8.11 -8.64 -5.00
C TYR A 272 -9.41 -9.08 -4.33
N LEU A 273 -9.46 -9.10 -2.98
CA LEU A 273 -10.67 -9.44 -2.23
C LEU A 273 -11.81 -8.44 -2.49
N SER A 274 -11.49 -7.15 -2.57
CA SER A 274 -12.44 -6.10 -2.94
C SER A 274 -13.01 -6.33 -4.34
N LEU A 275 -12.14 -6.65 -5.31
CA LEU A 275 -12.56 -6.90 -6.69
C LEU A 275 -13.45 -8.13 -6.81
N HIS A 276 -13.09 -9.20 -6.11
CA HIS A 276 -13.88 -10.42 -6.07
C HIS A 276 -15.27 -10.18 -5.45
N SER A 277 -15.34 -9.40 -4.37
CA SER A 277 -16.61 -8.99 -3.74
C SER A 277 -17.47 -8.15 -4.69
N LEU A 278 -16.85 -7.23 -5.46
CA LEU A 278 -17.52 -6.46 -6.50
C LEU A 278 -18.12 -7.38 -7.57
N LEU A 279 -17.33 -8.27 -8.16
CA LEU A 279 -17.79 -9.19 -9.20
C LEU A 279 -18.94 -10.09 -8.71
N THR A 280 -18.84 -10.60 -7.49
CA THR A 280 -19.88 -11.43 -6.85
C THR A 280 -21.17 -10.63 -6.64
N ALA A 281 -21.07 -9.35 -6.23
CA ALA A 281 -22.24 -8.48 -6.12
C ALA A 281 -22.89 -8.20 -7.48
N LEU A 282 -22.09 -8.05 -8.55
CA LEU A 282 -22.61 -7.80 -9.89
C LEU A 282 -23.36 -8.98 -10.51
N GLN A 283 -23.15 -10.20 -10.00
CA GLN A 283 -23.93 -11.38 -10.38
C GLN A 283 -25.29 -11.45 -9.68
N THR A 284 -25.36 -10.98 -8.44
CA THR A 284 -26.52 -11.13 -7.57
C THR A 284 -27.43 -9.91 -7.56
N LYS A 285 -26.98 -8.76 -8.12
CA LYS A 285 -27.62 -7.45 -8.35
C LYS A 285 -28.69 -7.02 -7.32
N ASP A 286 -29.84 -7.68 -7.32
CA ASP A 286 -31.02 -7.33 -6.54
C ASP A 286 -31.13 -8.09 -5.21
N GLN A 287 -30.19 -8.98 -4.92
CA GLN A 287 -30.14 -9.74 -3.66
C GLN A 287 -29.28 -9.03 -2.62
N ILE A 288 -29.72 -9.09 -1.36
CA ILE A 288 -28.89 -8.69 -0.22
C ILE A 288 -27.77 -9.74 -0.08
N PRO A 289 -26.49 -9.34 -0.10
CA PRO A 289 -25.38 -10.28 0.03
C PRO A 289 -25.43 -11.03 1.36
N ASP A 290 -25.38 -12.35 1.30
CA ASP A 290 -25.06 -13.18 2.47
C ASP A 290 -23.54 -13.22 2.64
N PHE A 291 -23.02 -12.41 3.56
CA PHE A 291 -21.59 -12.30 3.81
C PHE A 291 -20.97 -13.52 4.48
N ASP A 292 -21.79 -14.42 5.03
CA ASP A 292 -21.32 -15.68 5.62
C ASP A 292 -21.24 -16.80 4.58
N SER A 293 -21.88 -16.60 3.41
CA SER A 293 -21.82 -17.56 2.30
C SER A 293 -20.40 -17.73 1.76
N ALA A 294 -20.15 -18.91 1.18
CA ALA A 294 -18.89 -19.22 0.50
C ALA A 294 -18.57 -18.22 -0.64
N ALA A 295 -19.57 -17.56 -1.23
CA ALA A 295 -19.34 -16.57 -2.28
C ALA A 295 -18.55 -15.36 -1.77
N TYR A 296 -18.77 -14.92 -0.53
CA TYR A 296 -18.11 -13.74 0.06
C TYR A 296 -17.04 -14.06 1.11
N ASN A 297 -17.03 -15.28 1.66
CA ASN A 297 -16.17 -15.65 2.80
C ASN A 297 -15.26 -16.86 2.54
N ARG A 298 -15.14 -17.34 1.30
CA ARG A 298 -14.22 -18.46 0.98
C ARG A 298 -12.73 -18.11 1.06
N PHE A 299 -12.38 -16.83 0.90
CA PHE A 299 -10.98 -16.39 0.97
C PHE A 299 -10.64 -15.93 2.38
N PRO A 300 -9.45 -16.27 2.89
CA PRO A 300 -9.08 -15.87 4.24
C PRO A 300 -9.07 -14.34 4.42
N ALA A 301 -9.48 -13.86 5.58
CA ALA A 301 -9.35 -12.44 5.89
C ALA A 301 -7.88 -12.00 5.95
N LEU A 302 -7.62 -10.70 5.80
CA LEU A 302 -6.25 -10.14 5.78
C LEU A 302 -5.43 -10.55 7.01
N HIS A 303 -6.04 -10.60 8.20
CA HIS A 303 -5.36 -11.02 9.44
C HIS A 303 -5.03 -12.51 9.50
N VAL A 304 -5.67 -13.35 8.66
CA VAL A 304 -5.34 -14.78 8.53
C VAL A 304 -4.13 -14.95 7.62
N VAL A 305 -4.05 -14.21 6.51
CA VAL A 305 -2.90 -14.24 5.59
C VAL A 305 -1.68 -13.51 6.18
N PHE A 306 -1.91 -12.40 6.88
CA PHE A 306 -0.89 -11.55 7.48
C PHE A 306 -1.13 -11.37 8.99
N PRO A 307 -1.02 -12.44 9.81
CA PRO A 307 -1.22 -12.38 11.26
C PRO A 307 -0.22 -11.48 11.97
N SER A 308 0.95 -11.26 11.37
CA SER A 308 1.96 -10.35 11.88
C SER A 308 2.91 -9.93 10.78
N LEU A 309 2.79 -8.67 10.34
CA LEU A 309 3.70 -8.08 9.36
C LEU A 309 5.16 -8.10 9.83
N HIS A 310 5.44 -7.84 11.11
CA HIS A 310 6.79 -7.90 11.66
C HIS A 310 7.43 -9.29 11.49
N LEU A 311 6.72 -10.35 11.87
CA LEU A 311 7.15 -11.73 11.64
C LEU A 311 7.43 -12.00 10.15
N ALA A 312 6.54 -11.58 9.24
CA ALA A 312 6.74 -11.74 7.80
C ALA A 312 8.03 -11.05 7.31
N VAL A 313 8.29 -9.83 7.77
CA VAL A 313 9.54 -9.10 7.47
C VAL A 313 10.76 -9.89 7.92
N GLN A 314 10.77 -10.34 9.18
CA GLN A 314 11.92 -11.05 9.74
C GLN A 314 12.16 -12.37 9.01
N VAL A 315 11.10 -13.13 8.69
CA VAL A 315 11.23 -14.37 7.90
C VAL A 315 11.77 -14.07 6.50
N ALA A 316 11.23 -13.06 5.81
CA ALA A 316 11.70 -12.69 4.47
C ALA A 316 13.17 -12.23 4.47
N LEU A 317 13.61 -11.48 5.48
CA LEU A 317 15.02 -11.08 5.63
C LEU A 317 15.94 -12.29 5.81
N ILE A 318 15.52 -13.27 6.62
CA ILE A 318 16.29 -14.49 6.84
C ILE A 318 16.35 -15.32 5.56
N LEU A 319 15.24 -15.44 4.83
CA LEU A 319 15.20 -16.17 3.57
C LEU A 319 16.08 -15.50 2.50
N ARG A 320 16.08 -14.17 2.45
CA ARG A 320 16.91 -13.38 1.52
C ARG A 320 18.41 -13.60 1.73
N SER A 321 18.86 -13.90 2.95
CA SER A 321 20.26 -14.19 3.23
C SER A 321 20.69 -15.63 2.91
N GLN A 322 19.77 -16.48 2.42
CA GLN A 322 20.06 -17.87 2.08
C GLN A 322 20.35 -18.02 0.59
N PRO A 323 21.27 -18.94 0.21
CA PRO A 323 21.54 -19.24 -1.20
C PRO A 323 20.35 -19.93 -1.89
N THR A 324 19.56 -20.69 -1.13
CA THR A 324 18.36 -21.40 -1.59
C THR A 324 17.17 -21.09 -0.68
N PRO A 325 16.50 -19.94 -0.86
CA PRO A 325 15.35 -19.53 -0.06
C PRO A 325 14.26 -20.60 0.03
N SER A 326 13.94 -21.30 -1.05
CA SER A 326 12.93 -22.37 -1.06
C SER A 326 13.28 -23.54 -0.12
N VAL A 327 14.56 -23.89 0.05
CA VAL A 327 14.97 -24.94 0.99
C VAL A 327 14.89 -24.43 2.43
N ALA A 328 15.34 -23.20 2.66
CA ALA A 328 15.28 -22.57 3.98
C ALA A 328 13.84 -22.32 4.47
N SER A 329 12.90 -22.13 3.54
CA SER A 329 11.47 -22.00 3.84
C SER A 329 10.92 -23.19 4.63
N ARG A 330 11.43 -24.41 4.38
CA ARG A 330 11.00 -25.64 5.08
C ARG A 330 11.31 -25.59 6.57
N PHE A 331 12.44 -24.98 6.94
CA PHE A 331 12.76 -24.74 8.35
C PHE A 331 11.72 -23.80 8.97
N TRP A 332 11.39 -22.70 8.29
CA TRP A 332 10.41 -21.73 8.78
C TRP A 332 9.00 -22.29 8.87
N LEU A 333 8.59 -23.14 7.92
CA LEU A 333 7.33 -23.88 7.97
C LEU A 333 7.16 -24.62 9.30
N THR A 334 8.21 -25.33 9.76
CA THR A 334 8.18 -26.06 11.05
C THR A 334 8.10 -25.14 12.26
N LYS A 335 8.66 -23.92 12.17
CA LYS A 335 8.73 -22.96 13.29
C LYS A 335 7.45 -22.14 13.42
N VAL A 336 6.84 -21.77 12.31
CA VAL A 336 5.55 -21.06 12.27
C VAL A 336 4.43 -21.98 12.73
N PHE A 337 4.54 -23.30 12.50
CA PHE A 337 3.51 -24.27 12.88
C PHE A 337 3.34 -24.33 14.39
N PHE A 338 2.12 -24.05 14.86
CA PHE A 338 1.77 -24.15 16.27
C PHE A 338 1.37 -25.58 16.59
N ARG A 339 2.22 -26.30 17.34
CA ARG A 339 1.93 -27.67 17.76
C ARG A 339 0.89 -27.65 18.88
N SER A 340 -0.32 -28.11 18.56
CA SER A 340 -1.31 -28.44 19.60
C SER A 340 -0.92 -29.78 20.25
N SER A 341 -1.33 -29.98 21.50
CA SER A 341 -1.10 -31.22 22.27
C SER A 341 -1.83 -32.45 21.71
N ALA A 342 -2.65 -32.29 20.68
CA ALA A 342 -3.38 -33.38 20.03
C ALA A 342 -2.47 -34.29 19.17
N PHE A 343 -2.75 -35.60 19.19
CA PHE A 343 -2.09 -36.62 18.34
C PHE A 343 -2.22 -36.35 16.83
N SER A 344 -3.18 -35.52 16.41
CA SER A 344 -3.38 -35.10 15.00
C SER A 344 -2.35 -34.09 14.49
N SER A 345 -1.47 -33.56 15.35
CA SER A 345 -0.49 -32.53 14.96
C SER A 345 0.49 -32.97 13.87
N VAL A 346 0.84 -34.26 13.79
CA VAL A 346 1.73 -34.78 12.73
C VAL A 346 1.02 -34.84 11.38
N ALA A 347 -0.21 -35.37 11.34
CA ALA A 347 -1.01 -35.43 10.12
C ALA A 347 -1.28 -34.03 9.56
N ARG A 348 -1.68 -33.10 10.43
CA ARG A 348 -1.89 -31.69 10.05
C ARG A 348 -0.61 -31.03 9.52
N PHE A 349 0.55 -31.33 10.12
CA PHE A 349 1.82 -30.81 9.63
C PHE A 349 2.20 -31.38 8.26
N ASN A 350 1.91 -32.66 8.01
CA ASN A 350 2.11 -33.28 6.71
C ASN A 350 1.20 -32.66 5.63
N GLU A 351 -0.07 -32.39 5.95
CA GLU A 351 -1.00 -31.68 5.06
C GLU A 351 -0.50 -30.28 4.71
N ILE A 352 -0.08 -29.50 5.72
CA ILE A 352 0.53 -28.17 5.53
C ILE A 352 1.75 -28.24 4.62
N THR A 353 2.63 -29.24 4.85
CA THR A 353 3.85 -29.41 4.06
C THR A 353 3.54 -29.80 2.62
N ALA A 354 2.61 -30.73 2.42
CA ALA A 354 2.17 -31.14 1.09
C ALA A 354 1.55 -29.96 0.34
N LEU A 355 0.65 -29.21 0.98
CA LEU A 355 0.02 -28.01 0.41
C LEU A 355 1.07 -26.95 0.05
N PHE A 356 2.00 -26.66 0.95
CA PHE A 356 3.09 -25.71 0.70
C PHE A 356 3.91 -26.09 -0.54
N LEU A 357 4.32 -27.35 -0.65
CA LEU A 357 5.10 -27.83 -1.80
C LEU A 357 4.29 -27.82 -3.10
N ASN A 358 3.02 -28.21 -3.04
CA ASN A 358 2.12 -28.16 -4.20
C ASN A 358 1.91 -26.72 -4.68
N LEU A 359 1.77 -25.76 -3.76
CA LEU A 359 1.66 -24.34 -4.08
C LEU A 359 2.91 -23.82 -4.78
N LEU A 360 4.11 -24.13 -4.27
CA LEU A 360 5.36 -23.72 -4.94
C LEU A 360 5.47 -24.33 -6.33
N LYS A 361 5.22 -25.64 -6.46
CA LYS A 361 5.25 -26.33 -7.76
C LYS A 361 4.23 -25.72 -8.73
N PHE A 362 3.05 -25.38 -8.26
CA PHE A 362 2.04 -24.75 -9.10
C PHE A 362 2.49 -23.36 -9.52
N MET A 363 2.94 -22.52 -8.59
CA MET A 363 3.39 -21.15 -8.87
C MET A 363 4.57 -21.08 -9.85
N SER A 364 5.49 -22.06 -9.87
CA SER A 364 6.58 -22.09 -10.87
C SER A 364 6.10 -22.37 -12.30
N THR A 365 4.89 -22.90 -12.47
CA THR A 365 4.32 -23.22 -13.79
C THR A 365 3.31 -22.18 -14.28
N VAL A 366 2.85 -21.29 -13.41
CA VAL A 366 1.83 -20.30 -13.75
C VAL A 366 2.47 -19.05 -14.34
N THR A 367 2.02 -18.70 -15.54
CA THR A 367 2.36 -17.43 -16.19
C THR A 367 1.09 -16.62 -16.34
N LEU A 368 1.04 -15.44 -15.70
CA LEU A 368 -0.07 -14.52 -15.89
C LEU A 368 0.03 -13.84 -17.26
N LYS A 369 -1.12 -13.67 -17.91
CA LYS A 369 -1.26 -12.95 -19.18
C LYS A 369 -2.24 -11.82 -18.96
N TRP A 370 -1.73 -10.59 -18.92
CA TRP A 370 -2.55 -9.39 -18.82
C TRP A 370 -1.83 -8.24 -19.53
N GLN A 371 -2.60 -7.22 -19.90
CA GLN A 371 -2.06 -5.99 -20.46
C GLN A 371 -2.10 -4.90 -19.39
N PRO A 372 -1.00 -4.16 -19.19
CA PRO A 372 -1.01 -3.03 -18.28
C PRO A 372 -1.98 -1.96 -18.76
N PRO A 373 -2.65 -1.25 -17.83
CA PRO A 373 -3.53 -0.15 -18.22
C PRO A 373 -2.72 0.96 -18.86
N GLU A 374 -3.34 1.69 -19.79
CA GLU A 374 -2.75 2.91 -20.33
C GLU A 374 -2.78 4.00 -19.26
N VAL A 375 -1.59 4.53 -18.93
CA VAL A 375 -1.43 5.52 -17.86
C VAL A 375 -0.55 6.68 -18.32
N ASN A 376 -1.11 7.89 -18.25
CA ASN A 376 -0.37 9.13 -18.46
C ASN A 376 0.15 9.66 -17.11
N ILE A 377 1.46 9.77 -16.98
CA ILE A 377 2.09 10.27 -15.75
C ILE A 377 2.37 11.76 -15.90
N THR A 378 1.85 12.56 -14.97
CA THR A 378 1.99 14.03 -14.96
C THR A 378 2.44 14.56 -13.60
N ASN A 379 2.83 15.83 -13.57
CA ASN A 379 3.12 16.53 -12.32
C ASN A 379 1.87 16.58 -11.42
N PRO A 380 2.04 16.47 -10.10
CA PRO A 380 0.92 16.56 -9.18
C PRO A 380 0.35 17.99 -9.14
N PRO A 381 -0.87 18.18 -8.62
CA PRO A 381 -1.41 19.51 -8.38
C PRO A 381 -0.43 20.37 -7.56
N SER A 382 -0.44 21.69 -7.81
CA SER A 382 0.55 22.62 -7.24
C SER A 382 0.60 22.60 -5.72
N CYS A 383 -0.50 22.24 -5.03
CA CYS A 383 -0.54 22.09 -3.58
C CYS A 383 0.36 20.96 -3.03
N PHE A 384 0.80 20.02 -3.87
CA PHE A 384 1.72 18.93 -3.52
C PHE A 384 3.19 19.19 -3.91
N VAL A 385 3.46 20.28 -4.63
CA VAL A 385 4.82 20.69 -4.99
C VAL A 385 5.42 21.49 -3.82
N PRO A 386 6.69 21.28 -3.40
CA PRO A 386 7.32 22.11 -2.37
C PRO A 386 7.28 23.61 -2.72
N LYS A 387 7.11 24.48 -1.71
CA LYS A 387 7.01 25.95 -1.93
C LYS A 387 8.21 26.53 -2.68
N SER A 388 9.40 25.99 -2.45
CA SER A 388 10.65 26.36 -3.15
C SER A 388 10.61 26.09 -4.65
N GLU A 389 9.93 25.03 -5.09
CA GLU A 389 9.78 24.65 -6.49
C GLU A 389 8.62 25.39 -7.18
N ARG A 390 7.54 25.71 -6.45
CA ARG A 390 6.44 26.56 -6.96
C ARG A 390 6.93 27.92 -7.43
N LEU A 391 7.86 28.52 -6.68
CA LEU A 391 8.42 29.85 -6.97
C LEU A 391 9.29 29.85 -8.24
N ARG A 392 9.99 28.74 -8.54
CA ARG A 392 10.80 28.61 -9.76
C ARG A 392 9.94 28.47 -11.02
N ASN A 393 8.85 27.71 -10.95
CA ASN A 393 7.95 27.54 -12.11
C ASN A 393 7.20 28.82 -12.47
N ASN A 394 6.82 29.64 -11.48
CA ASN A 394 6.19 30.95 -11.75
C ASN A 394 7.16 31.99 -12.35
N GLN A 395 8.47 31.87 -12.10
CA GLN A 395 9.47 32.75 -12.71
C GLN A 395 9.72 32.42 -14.19
N ASN A 396 9.57 31.14 -14.59
CA ASN A 396 9.79 30.71 -15.98
C ASN A 396 8.58 30.97 -16.90
N VAL A 397 7.36 31.11 -16.37
CA VAL A 397 6.18 31.48 -17.17
C VAL A 397 6.22 32.95 -17.59
N HIS A 398 6.91 33.82 -16.85
CA HIS A 398 7.02 35.24 -17.19
C HIS A 398 8.12 35.61 -18.21
N CYS A 399 8.95 34.65 -18.66
CA CYS A 399 10.04 34.91 -19.60
C CYS A 399 9.87 34.29 -21.00
N SER A 400 8.75 33.64 -21.30
CA SER A 400 8.51 33.03 -22.62
C SER A 400 7.15 33.44 -23.19
N SER A 401 7.09 34.65 -23.77
CA SER A 401 6.16 35.00 -24.86
C SER A 401 6.34 36.47 -25.30
N ARG A 402 7.29 36.71 -26.20
CA ARG A 402 7.15 37.78 -27.20
C ARG A 402 7.24 37.15 -28.58
N PRO A 403 6.13 37.04 -29.33
CA PRO A 403 6.21 36.66 -30.74
C PRO A 403 6.78 37.84 -31.53
N GLN A 404 7.94 37.66 -32.17
CA GLN A 404 8.42 38.56 -33.21
C GLN A 404 7.48 38.45 -34.43
N LYS A 405 6.55 39.41 -34.56
CA LYS A 405 5.85 39.65 -35.82
C LYS A 405 6.79 40.38 -36.78
N LYS A 406 7.22 39.70 -37.84
CA LYS A 406 7.78 40.32 -39.05
C LYS A 406 6.64 41.10 -39.74
N PHE A 407 6.79 42.41 -39.84
CA PHE A 407 5.90 43.27 -40.63
C PHE A 407 6.39 43.31 -42.08
N ALA A 408 5.48 43.04 -43.01
CA ALA A 408 5.54 43.56 -44.37
C ALA A 408 4.80 44.91 -44.40
N GLN A 409 5.45 45.96 -44.91
CA GLN A 409 4.83 47.21 -45.39
C GLN A 409 4.38 46.99 -46.87
N PRO A 410 3.56 47.84 -47.54
CA PRO A 410 3.29 49.29 -47.31
C PRO A 410 1.80 49.70 -47.64
N PRO A 411 1.41 50.94 -48.03
CA PRO A 411 1.93 52.30 -47.78
C PRO A 411 0.90 53.32 -47.21
N ASP A 412 1.45 54.41 -46.65
CA ASP A 412 1.02 55.81 -46.64
C ASP A 412 -0.47 56.23 -46.75
N ARG A 413 -0.93 56.98 -45.74
CA ARG A 413 -1.30 58.41 -45.88
C ARG A 413 -1.54 59.11 -44.54
N ASN A 414 -0.53 59.91 -44.16
CA ASN A 414 -0.60 61.36 -43.94
C ASN A 414 -1.49 62.00 -42.85
N LEU A 415 -0.78 62.89 -42.12
CA LEU A 415 -1.18 64.08 -41.33
C LEU A 415 -1.65 63.82 -39.88
N ARG A 416 -1.24 64.56 -38.84
CA ARG A 416 -0.11 65.45 -38.46
C ARG A 416 -0.37 65.82 -36.96
N PRO A 417 0.52 66.55 -36.25
CA PRO A 417 0.80 66.32 -34.83
C PRO A 417 0.54 67.55 -33.92
N LEU A 418 0.72 67.40 -32.61
CA LEU A 418 1.22 68.40 -31.62
C LEU A 418 1.58 67.63 -30.33
N ALA A 419 2.86 67.49 -29.94
CA ALA A 419 3.66 68.41 -29.09
C ALA A 419 3.13 68.52 -27.64
N SER A 420 3.86 68.41 -26.52
CA SER A 420 5.29 68.33 -26.18
C SER A 420 5.47 68.12 -24.65
N ARG A 421 6.72 67.83 -24.23
CA ARG A 421 7.40 68.04 -22.90
C ARG A 421 7.62 66.78 -22.04
N GLN A 422 8.85 66.21 -22.07
CA GLN A 422 10.05 66.47 -21.24
C GLN A 422 9.94 65.86 -19.81
N MET A 423 10.57 64.70 -19.54
CA MET A 423 11.94 64.48 -19.00
C MET A 423 12.22 65.16 -17.64
N VAL A 424 12.61 64.36 -16.63
CA VAL A 424 13.97 64.31 -16.03
C VAL A 424 14.00 63.55 -14.66
N LYS A 425 14.88 62.52 -14.63
CA LYS A 425 15.81 61.99 -13.60
C LYS A 425 15.40 61.67 -12.14
N LYS A 426 15.90 60.49 -11.71
CA LYS A 426 16.17 60.03 -10.33
C LYS A 426 17.23 60.89 -9.62
N PRO A 427 17.42 60.71 -8.30
CA PRO A 427 18.62 59.96 -7.87
C PRO A 427 18.42 59.03 -6.64
N THR A 428 19.46 58.22 -6.45
CA THR A 428 19.74 57.17 -5.45
C THR A 428 20.67 57.73 -4.36
N GLU A 429 20.65 57.22 -3.12
CA GLU A 429 21.81 57.05 -2.19
C GLU A 429 21.33 56.40 -0.86
N PHE A 430 21.81 55.19 -0.49
CA PHE A 430 22.97 54.84 0.35
C PHE A 430 22.79 55.05 1.87
N TYR A 431 22.90 53.97 2.66
CA TYR A 431 23.88 53.82 3.76
C TYR A 431 23.94 52.36 4.25
N SER A 432 25.17 51.92 4.53
CA SER A 432 25.55 50.67 5.19
C SER A 432 26.25 51.02 6.51
N ARG A 433 26.14 50.19 7.56
CA ARG A 433 27.13 50.10 8.65
C ARG A 433 26.97 48.83 9.49
N ASP A 434 28.11 48.16 9.68
CA ASP A 434 28.35 46.96 10.50
C ASP A 434 28.38 47.23 12.02
N VAL A 435 28.25 46.18 12.84
CA VAL A 435 29.29 45.62 13.76
C VAL A 435 28.67 44.76 14.90
N ALA A 436 29.40 43.70 15.24
CA ALA A 436 29.22 42.57 16.15
C ALA A 436 28.87 42.82 17.63
N ASN A 437 28.33 41.78 18.30
CA ASN A 437 28.88 41.17 19.53
C ASN A 437 28.09 39.90 19.97
N GLY A 438 28.81 38.90 20.50
CA GLY A 438 28.25 37.66 21.08
C GLY A 438 27.97 37.76 22.60
N PRO A 439 28.01 36.64 23.36
CA PRO A 439 26.83 35.93 23.88
C PRO A 439 26.68 35.99 25.41
N GLN A 440 25.51 35.62 25.96
CA GLN A 440 25.38 35.30 27.40
C GLN A 440 24.27 34.28 27.71
N LYS A 441 24.64 33.31 28.56
CA LYS A 441 23.82 32.32 29.27
C LYS A 441 23.00 32.98 30.39
N VAL A 442 21.79 32.49 30.67
CA VAL A 442 21.26 32.37 32.05
C VAL A 442 20.42 31.09 32.16
N SER A 443 20.82 30.24 33.11
CA SER A 443 20.10 29.11 33.69
C SER A 443 19.30 29.55 34.91
N ALA A 444 18.12 28.98 35.15
CA ALA A 444 17.58 28.83 36.51
C ALA A 444 16.66 27.62 36.62
N SER A 445 17.06 26.69 37.48
CA SER A 445 16.33 25.52 37.95
C SER A 445 15.32 25.87 39.04
N CYS A 446 14.29 25.03 39.23
CA CYS A 446 13.83 24.62 40.55
C CYS A 446 13.32 23.17 40.48
N ASN A 447 13.56 22.44 41.57
CA ASN A 447 13.79 21.00 41.66
C ASN A 447 12.78 20.39 42.70
N PRO A 448 12.94 19.20 43.30
CA PRO A 448 11.88 18.19 43.43
C PRO A 448 11.50 17.81 44.89
N THR A 449 10.63 16.81 45.05
CA THR A 449 10.51 15.93 46.24
C THR A 449 10.50 14.48 45.72
N GLY A 450 11.24 13.49 46.21
CA GLY A 450 12.06 13.36 47.40
C GLY A 450 11.48 12.30 48.33
N HIS A 451 11.86 11.02 48.17
CA HIS A 451 11.98 10.07 49.28
C HIS A 451 13.02 8.98 48.96
N ASN A 452 14.03 8.91 49.83
CA ASN A 452 15.17 8.00 49.86
C ASN A 452 14.88 6.79 50.77
N PHE A 453 15.68 5.72 50.60
CA PHE A 453 16.40 4.88 51.59
C PHE A 453 16.65 3.50 50.93
N ARG A 454 17.78 2.79 50.99
CA ARG A 454 19.20 2.94 51.35
C ARG A 454 19.86 1.59 50.94
N PRO A 455 21.16 1.53 50.58
CA PRO A 455 21.76 0.32 50.00
C PRO A 455 22.40 -0.60 51.07
N GLN A 456 22.53 -1.89 50.75
CA GLN A 456 23.47 -2.79 51.41
C GLN A 456 24.50 -3.33 50.42
N SER A 457 25.76 -3.15 50.81
CA SER A 457 26.98 -3.69 50.20
C SER A 457 27.25 -5.12 50.66
N SER A 458 27.75 -5.99 49.76
CA SER A 458 28.79 -6.98 50.11
C SER A 458 29.47 -7.56 48.86
N GLN A 459 30.70 -7.10 48.66
CA GLN A 459 31.96 -7.80 48.30
C GLN A 459 32.07 -8.93 47.25
N PRO A 460 33.28 -9.08 46.67
CA PRO A 460 33.51 -9.66 45.35
C PRO A 460 33.93 -11.13 45.39
N LYS A 461 33.68 -11.86 44.30
CA LYS A 461 34.29 -13.18 44.05
C LYS A 461 35.06 -13.18 42.73
N ASN A 462 36.38 -13.26 42.86
CA ASN A 462 37.31 -13.69 41.82
C ASN A 462 37.00 -15.13 41.40
N PHE A 463 36.84 -15.40 40.10
CA PHE A 463 37.09 -16.72 39.54
C PHE A 463 37.62 -16.66 38.09
N LYS A 464 38.92 -16.98 37.99
CA LYS A 464 39.63 -17.74 36.96
C LYS A 464 39.22 -17.56 35.49
N LYS A 465 40.14 -16.94 34.74
CA LYS A 465 40.35 -17.12 33.30
C LYS A 465 40.42 -18.61 32.95
N GLY A 466 39.46 -19.08 32.17
CA GLY A 466 39.50 -20.35 31.45
C GLY A 466 39.10 -20.09 30.00
N GLY A 467 40.09 -20.00 29.11
CA GLY A 467 39.85 -19.86 27.67
C GLY A 467 39.16 -21.10 27.13
N ARG A 468 37.86 -20.98 26.81
CA ARG A 468 37.17 -21.94 25.95
C ARG A 468 37.26 -21.42 24.52
N SER A 469 38.08 -22.09 23.72
CA SER A 469 38.03 -22.03 22.26
C SER A 469 36.59 -22.34 21.82
N VAL A 470 35.92 -21.34 21.24
CA VAL A 470 34.58 -21.50 20.66
C VAL A 470 34.77 -22.16 19.30
N SER A 471 34.78 -23.50 19.30
CA SER A 471 34.64 -24.29 18.08
C SER A 471 33.31 -23.94 17.40
N SER A 472 33.39 -23.42 16.18
CA SER A 472 32.21 -23.06 15.38
C SER A 472 31.33 -24.29 15.14
N TYR A 473 30.02 -24.07 14.93
CA TYR A 473 29.09 -25.15 14.57
C TYR A 473 29.56 -25.94 13.34
N ALA A 474 30.20 -25.27 12.38
CA ALA A 474 30.80 -25.89 11.20
C ALA A 474 31.92 -26.89 11.56
N ALA A 475 32.78 -26.57 12.54
CA ALA A 475 33.83 -27.47 12.99
C ALA A 475 33.27 -28.72 13.72
N ARG A 476 32.14 -28.59 14.42
CA ARG A 476 31.45 -29.74 15.04
C ARG A 476 30.73 -30.61 14.02
N LEU A 477 30.22 -30.02 12.93
CA LEU A 477 29.57 -30.76 11.84
C LEU A 477 30.61 -31.51 11.00
N ALA A 478 31.75 -30.88 10.68
CA ALA A 478 32.85 -31.52 9.95
C ALA A 478 33.41 -32.74 10.70
N LYS A 479 33.66 -32.59 12.01
CA LYS A 479 34.14 -33.70 12.85
C LYS A 479 33.14 -34.85 12.97
N ARG A 480 31.83 -34.55 12.89
CA ARG A 480 30.76 -35.57 12.90
C ARG A 480 30.61 -36.29 11.56
N MET A 481 30.89 -35.60 10.45
CA MET A 481 30.94 -36.19 9.11
C MET A 481 32.17 -37.10 8.94
N GLU A 482 33.32 -36.71 9.50
CA GLU A 482 34.53 -37.56 9.52
C GLU A 482 34.31 -38.84 10.35
N SER A 483 33.61 -38.77 11.49
CA SER A 483 33.30 -39.96 12.28
C SER A 483 32.32 -40.93 11.60
N LEU A 484 31.52 -40.45 10.64
CA LEU A 484 30.56 -41.28 9.90
C LEU A 484 31.16 -41.92 8.63
N ASN A 485 32.34 -41.50 8.21
CA ASN A 485 33.06 -42.07 7.06
C ASN A 485 34.12 -43.11 7.45
N LEU A 486 34.22 -43.47 8.73
CA LEU A 486 35.11 -44.52 9.24
C LEU A 486 34.40 -45.86 9.50
N GLU A 487 33.10 -45.97 9.19
CA GLU A 487 32.31 -47.22 9.26
C GLU A 487 31.88 -47.74 7.88
N LYS A 488 32.72 -47.56 6.85
CA LYS A 488 32.61 -48.27 5.57
C LYS A 488 33.91 -48.92 5.16
#